data_AF-A0A6L9J2V4-F1
#
_entry.id   AF-A0A6L9J2V4-F1
#
_cell.length_a   1.000
_cell.length_b   1.000
_cell.length_c   1.000
_cell.angle_alpha   90.00
_cell.angle_beta   90.00
_cell.angle_gamma   90.00
#
_symmetry.space_group_name_H-M   'P 1'
#
loop_
_entity.id
_entity.type
_entity.pdbx_description
1 polymer ?
#
loop_
_entity_poly.entity_id
_entity_poly.type
_entity_poly.pdbx_seq_one_letter_code
_entity_poly.pdbx_strand_id
1 'polypeptide(L)' 'MDAALDFQEALFDANARSGVERLAYLTAADAHLDKLRLYLRLVHQWDWLTISQYQHVSAMVAEIGRLLGGWLRQTLSPLQ' A
#
# COMPACT_ATOMS: atom_id res chain seq x y z
N MET A 1 -3.17 13.31 -7.03
CA MET A 1 -4.27 12.40 -7.42
C MET A 1 -3.66 11.04 -7.77
N ASP A 2 -2.58 10.63 -7.08
CA ASP A 2 -1.58 9.72 -7.64
C ASP A 2 -1.17 8.63 -6.64
N ALA A 3 -2.09 8.23 -5.75
CA ALA A 3 -1.78 7.36 -4.62
C ALA A 3 -1.10 6.04 -5.00
N ALA A 4 -1.37 5.51 -6.20
CA ALA A 4 -0.69 4.31 -6.70
C ALA A 4 0.79 4.58 -7.07
N LEU A 5 1.09 5.73 -7.67
CA LEU A 5 2.46 6.14 -7.99
C LEU A 5 3.22 6.54 -6.73
N ASP A 6 2.61 7.33 -5.86
CA ASP A 6 3.20 7.70 -4.57
C ASP A 6 3.54 6.45 -3.73
N PHE A 7 2.68 5.43 -3.76
CA PHE A 7 2.94 4.13 -3.13
C PHE A 7 4.20 3.46 -3.71
N GLN A 8 4.32 3.44 -5.03
CA GLN A 8 5.46 2.83 -5.72
C GLN A 8 6.76 3.59 -5.44
N GLU A 9 6.72 4.92 -5.45
CA GLU A 9 7.87 5.78 -5.11
C GLU A 9 8.32 5.57 -3.67
N ALA A 10 7.38 5.55 -2.70
CA ALA A 10 7.70 5.28 -1.30
C ALA A 10 8.32 3.88 -1.11
N LEU A 11 7.87 2.86 -1.85
CA LEU A 11 8.51 1.55 -1.83
C LEU A 11 9.92 1.57 -2.42
N PHE A 12 10.12 2.29 -3.51
CA PHE A 12 11.43 2.44 -4.14
C PHE A 12 12.42 3.11 -3.18
N ASP A 13 11.98 4.19 -2.52
CA ASP A 13 12.78 4.88 -1.51
C ASP A 13 13.06 3.99 -0.30
N ALA A 14 12.07 3.25 0.21
CA ALA A 14 12.26 2.31 1.31
C ALA A 14 13.33 1.26 1.01
N ASN A 15 13.44 0.81 -0.24
CA ASN A 15 14.42 -0.20 -0.65
C ASN A 15 15.87 0.32 -0.64
N ALA A 16 16.07 1.63 -0.78
CA ALA A 16 17.39 2.27 -0.72
C ALA A 16 17.84 2.60 0.72
N ARG A 17 16.99 2.36 1.72
CA ARG A 17 17.20 2.78 3.12
C ARG A 17 17.20 1.59 4.09
N SER A 18 17.59 1.85 5.34
CA SER A 18 17.57 0.86 6.42
C SER A 18 17.04 1.47 7.72
N GLY A 19 16.72 0.60 8.69
CA GLY A 19 16.28 0.99 10.03
C GLY A 19 15.10 1.96 10.03
N VAL A 20 15.24 3.05 10.78
CA VAL A 20 14.20 4.06 10.99
C VAL A 20 13.80 4.78 9.68
N GLU A 21 14.76 5.06 8.79
CA GLU A 21 14.45 5.69 7.50
C GLU A 21 13.62 4.76 6.63
N ARG A 22 14.00 3.48 6.52
CA ARG A 22 13.20 2.47 5.80
C ARG A 22 11.78 2.38 6.37
N LEU A 23 11.66 2.37 7.70
CA LEU A 23 10.37 2.30 8.37
C LEU A 23 9.47 3.50 8.03
N ALA A 24 10.04 4.71 7.97
CA ALA A 24 9.30 5.92 7.61
C ALA A 24 8.70 5.81 6.20
N TYR A 25 9.49 5.36 5.21
CA TYR A 25 9.01 5.18 3.84
C TYR A 25 8.00 4.03 3.70
N LEU A 26 8.20 2.90 4.39
CA LEU A 26 7.21 1.82 4.40
C LEU A 26 5.88 2.25 5.05
N THR A 27 5.94 3.11 6.07
CA THR A 27 4.73 3.68 6.71
C THR A 27 4.05 4.67 5.77
N ALA A 28 4.81 5.49 5.03
CA ALA A 28 4.26 6.36 4.00
C ALA A 28 3.58 5.55 2.89
N ALA A 29 4.22 4.47 2.41
CA ALA A 29 3.62 3.55 1.44
C ALA A 29 2.29 2.99 1.96
N ASP A 30 2.19 2.60 3.23
CA ASP A 30 0.94 2.09 3.81
C ASP A 30 -0.18 3.14 3.76
N ALA A 31 0.14 4.40 4.10
CA ALA A 31 -0.81 5.51 4.00
C ALA A 31 -1.26 5.79 2.56
N HIS A 32 -0.39 5.64 1.56
CA HIS A 32 -0.77 5.76 0.15
C HIS A 32 -1.66 4.59 -0.30
N LEU A 33 -1.39 3.39 0.18
CA LEU A 33 -2.22 2.21 -0.10
C LEU A 33 -3.62 2.34 0.52
N ASP A 34 -3.74 2.96 1.71
CA ASP A 34 -5.04 3.28 2.31
C ASP A 34 -5.84 4.30 1.50
N LYS A 35 -5.18 5.33 0.94
CA LYS A 35 -5.83 6.25 0.00
C LYS A 35 -6.34 5.50 -1.24
N LEU A 36 -5.57 4.55 -1.77
CA LEU A 36 -6.01 3.73 -2.91
C LEU A 36 -7.25 2.89 -2.57
N ARG A 37 -7.31 2.28 -1.37
CA ARG A 37 -8.49 1.55 -0.88
C ARG A 37 -9.71 2.46 -0.77
N LEU A 38 -9.53 3.68 -0.28
CA LEU A 38 -10.59 4.69 -0.22
C LEU A 38 -11.11 5.02 -1.63
N TYR A 39 -10.22 5.29 -2.58
CA TYR A 39 -10.63 5.62 -3.95
C TYR A 39 -11.36 4.46 -4.63
N LEU A 40 -10.92 3.21 -4.46
CA LEU A 40 -11.63 2.04 -4.99
C LEU A 40 -13.05 1.93 -4.43
N ARG A 41 -13.24 2.21 -3.13
CA ARG A 41 -14.56 2.21 -2.50
C ARG A 41 -15.46 3.30 -3.07
N LEU A 42 -14.93 4.51 -3.28
CA LEU A 42 -15.68 5.63 -3.86
C LEU A 42 -16.10 5.34 -5.30
N VAL A 43 -15.17 4.85 -6.12
CA VAL A 43 -15.43 4.51 -7.52
C VAL A 43 -16.47 3.38 -7.63
N HIS A 44 -16.46 2.40 -6.72
CA HIS A 44 -17.52 1.39 -6.64
C HIS A 44 -18.85 1.99 -6.18
N GLN A 45 -18.86 2.92 -5.20
CA GLN A 45 -20.08 3.60 -4.76
C GLN A 45 -20.72 4.48 -5.84
N TRP A 46 -19.94 4.96 -6.82
CA TRP A 46 -20.43 5.71 -7.97
C TRP A 46 -20.78 4.83 -9.17
N ASP A 47 -20.79 3.50 -9.01
CA ASP A 47 -21.09 2.52 -10.07
C ASP A 47 -20.15 2.59 -11.28
N TRP A 48 -18.92 3.11 -11.12
CA TRP A 48 -17.92 3.15 -12.19
C TRP A 48 -17.19 1.81 -12.37
N LEU A 49 -17.32 0.90 -11.40
CA LEU A 49 -16.83 -0.47 -11.46
C LEU A 49 -17.96 -1.44 -11.14
N THR A 50 -18.01 -2.53 -11.89
CA THR A 50 -18.86 -3.67 -11.53
C THR A 50 -18.39 -4.30 -10.22
N ILE A 51 -19.29 -5.01 -9.53
CA ILE A 51 -18.97 -5.75 -8.30
C ILE A 51 -17.78 -6.71 -8.53
N SER A 52 -17.75 -7.42 -9.66
CA SER A 52 -16.66 -8.34 -9.98
C SER A 52 -15.31 -7.64 -10.18
N GLN A 53 -15.29 -6.47 -10.84
CA GLN A 53 -14.07 -5.69 -11.01
C GLN A 53 -13.58 -5.12 -9.68
N TYR A 54 -14.51 -4.61 -8.85
CA TYR A 54 -14.17 -4.11 -7.52
C TYR A 54 -13.60 -5.21 -6.62
N GLN A 55 -14.21 -6.41 -6.62
CA GLN A 55 -13.70 -7.56 -5.87
C GLN A 55 -12.30 -7.97 -6.33
N HIS A 56 -12.09 -8.07 -7.64
CA HIS A 56 -10.79 -8.46 -8.19
C HIS A 56 -9.69 -7.47 -7.81
N VAL A 57 -9.91 -6.18 -8.02
CA VAL A 57 -8.91 -5.15 -7.68
C VAL A 57 -8.70 -5.03 -6.17
N SER A 58 -9.78 -5.13 -5.37
CA SER A 58 -9.67 -5.11 -3.91
C SER A 58 -8.85 -6.27 -3.37
N ALA A 59 -8.98 -7.48 -3.95
CA ALA A 59 -8.18 -8.63 -3.58
C ALA A 59 -6.68 -8.41 -3.88
N MET A 60 -6.35 -7.84 -5.05
CA MET A 60 -4.97 -7.48 -5.38
C MET A 60 -4.38 -6.44 -4.43
N VAL A 61 -5.13 -5.39 -4.08
CA VAL A 61 -4.68 -4.36 -3.14
C VAL A 61 -4.53 -4.90 -1.71
N ALA A 62 -5.40 -5.84 -1.31
CA ALA A 62 -5.25 -6.54 -0.04
C ALA A 62 -3.96 -7.37 0.00
N GLU A 63 -3.65 -8.09 -1.09
CA GLU A 63 -2.40 -8.86 -1.23
C GLU A 63 -1.16 -7.99 -1.05
N ILE A 64 -1.12 -6.87 -1.77
CA ILE A 64 -0.03 -5.89 -1.68
C ILE A 64 0.10 -5.38 -0.23
N GLY A 65 -1.01 -5.11 0.45
CA GLY A 65 -1.03 -4.70 1.85
C GLY A 65 -0.44 -5.76 2.79
N ARG A 66 -0.71 -7.05 2.56
CA ARG A 66 -0.12 -8.12 3.36
C ARG A 66 1.40 -8.20 3.19
N LEU A 67 1.90 -8.02 1.97
CA LEU A 67 3.34 -8.00 1.68
C LEU A 67 4.02 -6.82 2.37
N LEU A 68 3.44 -5.62 2.26
CA LEU A 68 3.91 -4.42 2.94
C LEU A 68 3.96 -4.61 4.46
N GLY A 69 2.89 -5.17 5.05
CA GLY A 69 2.85 -5.49 6.47
C GLY A 69 3.94 -6.48 6.90
N GLY A 70 4.33 -7.41 6.02
CA GLY A 70 5.48 -8.28 6.22
C GLY A 70 6.79 -7.49 6.33
N TRP A 71 7.04 -6.56 5.41
CA TRP A 71 8.24 -5.72 5.44
C TRP A 71 8.28 -4.74 6.60
N LEU A 72 7.13 -4.19 7.01
CA LEU A 72 7.01 -3.34 8.20
C LEU A 72 7.44 -4.12 9.45
N ARG A 73 6.90 -5.33 9.66
CA ARG A 73 7.30 -6.19 10.79
C ARG A 73 8.78 -6.55 10.76
N GLN A 74 9.32 -6.90 9.58
CA GLN A 74 10.75 -7.18 9.44
C GLN A 74 11.64 -5.97 9.77
N THR A 75 11.18 -4.75 9.47
CA THR A 75 11.94 -3.52 9.78
C THR A 75 11.84 -3.16 11.26
N LEU A 76 10.67 -3.38 11.86
CA LEU A 76 10.39 -3.11 13.28
C LEU A 76 11.05 -4.12 14.23
N SER A 77 11.43 -5.29 13.72
CA SER A 77 12.22 -6.28 14.44
C SER A 77 13.69 -6.17 14.05
N PRO A 78 14.46 -5.21 14.60
CA PRO A 78 15.91 -5.22 14.44
C PRO A 78 16.45 -6.40 15.24
N LEU A 79 16.72 -7.52 14.55
CA LEU A 79 17.49 -8.67 15.03
C LEU A 79 16.96 -9.35 16.32
N GLN A 80 16.35 -10.53 16.15
CA GLN A 80 16.76 -11.68 16.97
C GLN A 80 18.03 -12.26 16.37
#